data_AF-A0A9W3BVM6-F1
#
_entry.id   AF-A0A9W3BVM6-F1
#
_cell.length_a   1.000
_cell.length_b   1.000
_cell.length_c   1.000
_cell.angle_alpha   90.00
_cell.angle_beta   90.00
_cell.angle_gamma   90.00
#
_symmetry.space_group_name_H-M   'P 1'
#
loop_
_entity.id
_entity.type
_entity.pdbx_description
1 polymer ?
#
loop_
_entity_poly.entity_id
_entity_poly.type
_entity_poly.pdbx_seq_one_letter_code
_entity_poly.pdbx_strand_id
1 'polypeptide(L)'
;MPAEANNLPDSEAVPSGLREVSLILRVAHKIHPTHPRIAYLCVLAALEESRIVLSLDFQIDVMEFMSSLSYWTKTNDEKHGDGKVRPSDARDMQSFYLEYYEKNIQALFKFLEDNRYFEGYAFEYDKTFER
;
A
#
# COMPACT_ATOMS: atom_id res chain seq x y z
N MET A 1 -11.39 26.10 5.82
CA MET A 1 -11.04 25.05 6.78
C MET A 1 -9.78 24.38 6.23
N PRO A 2 -8.67 24.33 6.99
CA PRO A 2 -7.45 23.70 6.50
C PRO A 2 -7.72 22.21 6.33
N ALA A 3 -7.19 21.61 5.26
CA ALA A 3 -7.28 20.17 5.01
C ALA A 3 -6.88 19.43 6.29
N GLU A 4 -7.82 18.70 6.89
CA GLU A 4 -7.53 17.83 8.03
C GLU A 4 -6.38 16.93 7.61
N ALA A 5 -5.25 17.03 8.32
CA ALA A 5 -4.11 16.14 8.13
C ALA A 5 -4.63 14.71 8.01
N ASN A 6 -4.12 13.96 7.02
CA ASN A 6 -4.50 12.56 6.79
C ASN A 6 -4.56 11.83 8.14
N ASN A 7 -5.76 11.60 8.67
CA ASN A 7 -5.95 11.01 9.99
C ASN A 7 -5.59 9.52 10.00
N LEU A 8 -5.01 8.99 8.92
CA LEU A 8 -4.64 7.58 8.78
C LEU A 8 -3.67 7.13 9.88
N PRO A 9 -3.72 5.85 10.29
CA PRO A 9 -2.76 5.29 11.24
C PRO A 9 -1.33 5.46 10.75
N ASP A 10 -0.43 5.84 11.65
CA ASP A 10 0.97 6.07 11.30
C ASP A 10 1.66 4.76 10.89
N SER A 11 2.32 4.79 9.72
CA SER A 11 3.07 3.66 9.18
C SER A 11 4.45 3.47 9.82
N GLU A 12 4.95 4.47 10.54
CA GLU A 12 6.23 4.44 11.27
C GLU A 12 6.08 3.92 12.69
N ALA A 13 4.88 4.02 13.28
CA ALA A 13 4.55 3.47 14.59
C ALA A 13 4.27 1.95 14.58
N VAL A 14 4.55 1.27 13.47
CA VAL A 14 4.27 -0.16 13.29
C VAL A 14 5.36 -1.02 13.97
N PRO A 15 4.99 -1.97 14.85
CA PRO A 15 5.94 -2.91 15.45
C PRO A 15 6.81 -3.64 14.42
N SER A 16 8.07 -3.91 14.78
CA SER A 16 9.05 -4.50 13.85
C SER A 16 8.66 -5.88 13.29
N GLY A 17 7.85 -6.64 14.02
CA GLY A 17 7.29 -7.93 13.59
C GLY A 17 6.18 -7.82 12.52
N LEU A 18 5.72 -6.61 12.18
CA LEU A 18 4.62 -6.35 11.25
C LEU A 18 5.09 -5.60 9.98
N ARG A 19 6.13 -6.12 9.33
CA ARG A 19 6.73 -5.45 8.16
C ARG A 19 5.74 -5.26 7.02
N GLU A 20 4.91 -6.26 6.75
CA GLU A 20 3.87 -6.26 5.72
C GLU A 20 2.82 -5.17 6.01
N VAL A 21 2.39 -5.04 7.27
CA VAL A 21 1.44 -4.01 7.71
C VAL A 21 2.01 -2.61 7.48
N SER A 22 3.30 -2.38 7.77
CA SER A 22 3.96 -1.09 7.50
C SER A 22 3.91 -0.73 6.01
N LEU A 23 4.14 -1.69 5.12
CA LEU A 23 4.04 -1.47 3.68
C LEU A 23 2.61 -1.12 3.25
N ILE A 24 1.61 -1.83 3.77
CA ILE A 24 0.19 -1.57 3.47
C ILE A 24 -0.20 -0.16 3.92
N LEU A 25 0.18 0.25 5.13
CA LEU A 25 -0.13 1.59 5.65
C LEU A 25 0.57 2.70 4.87
N ARG A 26 1.82 2.50 4.43
CA ARG A 26 2.50 3.47 3.54
C ARG A 26 1.75 3.65 2.22
N VAL A 27 1.26 2.56 1.64
CA VAL A 27 0.42 2.62 0.42
C VAL A 27 -0.87 3.37 0.71
N ALA A 28 -1.54 3.08 1.84
CA ALA A 28 -2.76 3.77 2.25
C ALA A 28 -2.54 5.29 2.32
N HIS A 29 -1.47 5.75 2.99
CA HIS A 29 -1.09 7.16 3.05
C HIS A 29 -0.87 7.79 1.67
N LYS A 30 -0.18 7.09 0.77
CA LYS A 30 0.11 7.58 -0.58
C LYS A 30 -1.15 7.77 -1.42
N ILE A 31 -2.11 6.84 -1.32
CA ILE A 31 -3.29 6.85 -2.18
C ILE A 31 -4.45 7.64 -1.58
N HIS A 32 -4.48 7.86 -0.26
CA HIS A 32 -5.55 8.55 0.45
C HIS A 32 -6.00 9.89 -0.17
N PRO A 33 -5.10 10.78 -0.62
CA PRO A 33 -5.51 12.05 -1.22
C PRO A 33 -6.33 11.90 -2.52
N THR A 34 -6.21 10.76 -3.21
CA THR A 34 -6.85 10.52 -4.52
C THR A 34 -7.93 9.44 -4.45
N HIS A 35 -7.76 8.46 -3.56
CA HIS A 35 -8.63 7.30 -3.42
C HIS A 35 -8.87 7.00 -1.93
N PRO A 36 -9.59 7.88 -1.19
CA PRO A 36 -9.76 7.75 0.25
C PRO A 36 -10.45 6.45 0.66
N ARG A 37 -11.43 5.95 -0.13
CA ARG A 37 -12.08 4.66 0.16
C ARG A 37 -11.12 3.48 -0.01
N ILE A 38 -10.30 3.48 -1.04
CA ILE A 38 -9.27 2.45 -1.28
C ILE A 38 -8.23 2.49 -0.15
N ALA A 39 -7.79 3.68 0.27
CA ALA A 39 -6.90 3.83 1.43
C ALA A 39 -7.51 3.25 2.71
N TYR A 40 -8.79 3.52 2.98
CA TYR A 40 -9.51 2.91 4.11
C TYR A 40 -9.52 1.38 4.03
N LEU A 41 -9.78 0.81 2.86
CA LEU A 41 -9.74 -0.65 2.65
C LEU A 41 -8.34 -1.23 2.87
N CYS A 42 -7.27 -0.50 2.52
CA CYS A 42 -5.91 -0.88 2.86
C CYS A 42 -5.68 -0.91 4.38
N VAL A 43 -6.22 0.04 5.15
CA VAL A 43 -6.12 0.02 6.62
C VAL A 43 -6.89 -1.16 7.22
N LEU A 44 -8.06 -1.51 6.67
CA LEU A 44 -8.79 -2.73 7.07
C LEU A 44 -7.97 -4.00 6.80
N ALA A 45 -7.31 -4.08 5.65
CA ALA A 45 -6.41 -5.19 5.34
C ALA A 45 -5.23 -5.25 6.33
N ALA A 46 -4.62 -4.12 6.66
CA ALA A 46 -3.54 -4.05 7.65
C ALA A 46 -3.98 -4.55 9.04
N LEU A 47 -5.22 -4.24 9.46
CA LEU A 47 -5.78 -4.76 10.70
C LEU A 47 -5.93 -6.29 10.65
N GLU A 48 -6.39 -6.84 9.54
CA GLU A 48 -6.53 -8.30 9.39
C GLU A 48 -5.17 -9.01 9.38
N GLU A 49 -4.18 -8.48 8.66
CA GLU A 49 -2.80 -8.99 8.68
C GLU A 49 -2.21 -8.97 10.10
N SER A 50 -2.45 -7.90 10.88
CA SER A 50 -1.96 -7.82 12.26
C SER A 50 -2.59 -8.88 13.18
N ARG A 51 -3.84 -9.29 12.93
CA ARG A 51 -4.53 -10.35 13.69
C ARG A 51 -3.95 -11.72 13.39
N ILE A 52 -3.62 -11.99 12.13
CA ILE A 52 -2.98 -13.24 11.73
C ILE A 52 -1.66 -13.40 12.48
N VAL A 53 -0.82 -12.35 12.49
CA VAL A 53 0.46 -12.37 13.21
C VAL A 53 0.27 -12.55 14.71
N LEU A 54 -0.64 -11.80 15.33
CA LEU A 54 -0.94 -11.93 16.77
C LEU A 54 -1.43 -13.33 17.15
N SER A 55 -2.14 -14.02 16.24
CA SER A 55 -2.62 -15.39 16.48
C SER A 55 -1.50 -16.44 16.43
N LEU A 56 -0.41 -16.16 15.71
CA LEU A 56 0.74 -17.05 15.56
C LEU A 56 1.73 -16.89 16.72
N ASP A 57 1.93 -15.67 17.19
CA ASP A 57 2.81 -15.35 18.31
C ASP A 57 2.25 -14.19 19.13
N PHE A 58 2.15 -14.38 20.44
CA PHE A 58 1.57 -13.38 21.32
C PHE A 58 2.60 -12.30 21.63
N GLN A 59 2.39 -11.10 21.08
CA GLN A 59 3.25 -9.95 21.26
C GLN A 59 2.42 -8.75 21.75
N ILE A 60 2.80 -8.18 22.89
CA ILE A 60 2.02 -7.12 23.58
C ILE A 60 1.95 -5.86 22.71
N ASP A 61 3.06 -5.45 22.11
CA ASP A 61 3.18 -4.31 21.20
C ASP A 61 2.30 -4.48 19.94
N VAL A 62 2.26 -5.69 19.37
CA VAL A 62 1.34 -6.04 18.27
C VAL A 62 -0.12 -5.91 18.71
N MET A 63 -0.46 -6.33 19.93
CA MET A 63 -1.82 -6.23 20.44
C MET A 63 -2.26 -4.79 20.71
N GLU A 64 -1.37 -3.95 21.25
CA GLU A 64 -1.60 -2.51 21.41
C GLU A 64 -1.82 -1.83 20.05
N PHE A 65 -0.95 -2.13 19.09
CA PHE A 65 -1.06 -1.62 17.73
C PHE A 65 -2.38 -2.05 17.06
N MET A 66 -2.73 -3.34 17.13
CA MET A 66 -4.00 -3.87 16.60
C MET A 66 -5.21 -3.18 17.25
N SER A 67 -5.15 -2.93 18.56
CA SER A 67 -6.21 -2.23 19.29
C SER A 67 -6.39 -0.79 18.80
N SER A 68 -5.27 -0.08 18.57
CA SER A 68 -5.28 1.27 17.98
C SER A 68 -5.86 1.27 16.56
N LEU A 69 -5.42 0.35 15.69
CA LEU A 69 -5.97 0.20 14.34
C LEU A 69 -7.47 -0.12 14.37
N SER A 70 -7.90 -1.02 15.25
CA SER A 70 -9.31 -1.37 15.39
C SER A 70 -10.15 -0.20 15.90
N TYR A 71 -9.61 0.64 16.77
CA TYR A 71 -10.30 1.85 17.21
C TYR A 71 -10.43 2.83 16.04
N TRP A 72 -9.33 3.08 15.34
CA TRP A 72 -9.30 3.98 14.19
C TRP A 72 -10.30 3.56 13.10
N THR A 73 -10.32 2.27 12.72
CA THR A 73 -11.21 1.77 11.68
C THR A 73 -12.67 1.98 12.07
N LYS A 74 -13.06 1.59 13.30
CA LYS A 74 -14.42 1.82 13.82
C LYS A 74 -14.83 3.30 13.81
N THR A 75 -13.95 4.20 14.23
CA THR A 75 -14.26 5.63 14.30
C THR A 75 -14.32 6.30 12.92
N ASN A 76 -13.53 5.84 11.96
CA ASN A 76 -13.50 6.41 10.61
C ASN A 76 -14.50 5.74 9.66
N ASP A 77 -15.07 4.59 10.05
CA ASP A 77 -16.17 3.93 9.34
C ASP A 77 -17.45 4.78 9.30
N GLU A 78 -17.70 5.54 10.38
CA GLU A 78 -18.89 6.39 10.56
C GLU A 78 -18.85 7.66 9.70
N LYS A 79 -17.66 8.19 9.41
CA LYS A 79 -17.47 9.42 8.63
C LYS A 79 -17.43 9.19 7.12
N HIS A 80 -17.16 7.97 6.67
CA HIS A 80 -17.00 7.66 5.25
C HIS A 80 -18.23 7.07 4.56
N GLY A 81 -19.31 6.73 5.27
CA GLY A 81 -20.67 6.73 4.71
C GLY A 81 -21.56 5.51 4.93
N ASP A 82 -21.16 4.49 5.70
CA ASP A 82 -22.05 3.32 5.92
C ASP A 82 -21.66 2.36 7.05
N GLY A 83 -20.52 2.54 7.74
CA GLY A 83 -20.17 1.68 8.87
C GLY A 83 -19.97 0.20 8.49
N LYS A 84 -19.82 -0.11 7.20
CA LYS A 84 -19.70 -1.46 6.64
C LYS A 84 -18.89 -1.47 5.34
N VAL A 85 -18.33 -2.63 5.03
CA VAL A 85 -17.84 -2.94 3.68
C VAL A 85 -18.99 -2.74 2.69
N ARG A 86 -18.75 -1.93 1.66
CA ARG A 86 -19.70 -1.64 0.60
C ARG A 86 -19.78 -2.81 -0.36
N PRO A 87 -20.96 -3.09 -0.94
CA PRO A 87 -21.06 -4.01 -2.06
C PRO A 87 -20.20 -3.61 -3.27
N SER A 88 -19.82 -2.34 -3.40
CA SER A 88 -18.92 -1.87 -4.47
C SER A 88 -17.44 -2.06 -4.15
N ASP A 89 -17.04 -2.20 -2.87
CA ASP A 89 -15.63 -2.14 -2.46
C ASP A 89 -14.76 -3.13 -3.24
N ALA A 90 -15.23 -4.38 -3.40
CA ALA A 90 -14.49 -5.39 -4.15
C ALA A 90 -14.26 -4.98 -5.62
N ARG A 91 -15.27 -4.37 -6.26
CA ARG A 91 -15.16 -3.89 -7.65
C ARG A 91 -14.28 -2.65 -7.73
N ASP A 92 -14.45 -1.70 -6.80
CA ASP A 92 -13.66 -0.47 -6.74
C ASP A 92 -12.17 -0.80 -6.53
N MET A 93 -11.87 -1.80 -5.69
CA MET A 93 -10.51 -2.30 -5.47
C MET A 93 -9.94 -2.97 -6.73
N GLN A 94 -10.74 -3.80 -7.42
CA GLN A 94 -10.33 -4.43 -8.68
C GLN A 94 -10.01 -3.39 -9.76
N SER A 95 -10.89 -2.41 -9.95
CA SER A 95 -10.67 -1.31 -10.89
C SER A 95 -9.42 -0.51 -10.55
N PHE A 96 -9.22 -0.18 -9.27
CA PHE A 96 -8.01 0.50 -8.80
C PHE A 96 -6.74 -0.29 -9.12
N TYR A 97 -6.72 -1.61 -8.87
CA TYR A 97 -5.56 -2.45 -9.18
C TYR A 97 -5.30 -2.57 -10.69
N LEU A 98 -6.35 -2.67 -11.49
CA LEU A 98 -6.21 -2.71 -12.95
C LEU A 98 -5.59 -1.41 -13.46
N GLU A 99 -6.12 -0.26 -13.05
CA GLU A 99 -5.56 1.04 -13.43
C GLU A 99 -4.12 1.21 -12.96
N TYR A 100 -3.80 0.78 -11.74
CA TYR A 100 -2.44 0.85 -11.22
C TYR A 100 -1.49 -0.01 -12.06
N TYR A 101 -1.90 -1.24 -12.40
CA TYR A 101 -1.12 -2.15 -13.23
C TYR A 101 -0.82 -1.56 -14.60
N GLU A 102 -1.84 -1.04 -15.29
CA GLU A 102 -1.69 -0.44 -16.62
C GLU A 102 -0.78 0.79 -16.59
N LYS A 103 -0.98 1.69 -15.62
CA LYS A 103 -0.25 2.96 -15.52
C LYS A 103 1.21 2.80 -15.06
N ASN A 104 1.51 1.79 -14.26
CA ASN A 104 2.84 1.66 -13.64
C ASN A 104 3.62 0.47 -14.19
N ILE A 105 3.05 -0.73 -14.11
CA ILE A 105 3.78 -1.97 -14.43
C ILE A 105 3.86 -2.15 -15.95
N GLN A 106 2.73 -2.06 -16.64
CA GLN A 106 2.69 -2.21 -18.09
C GLN A 106 3.43 -1.07 -18.79
N ALA A 107 3.26 0.17 -18.32
CA ALA A 107 4.00 1.32 -18.82
C ALA A 107 5.52 1.17 -18.61
N LEU A 108 5.96 0.66 -17.46
CA LEU A 108 7.37 0.38 -17.19
C LEU A 108 7.91 -0.70 -18.14
N PHE A 109 7.20 -1.81 -18.32
CA PHE A 109 7.64 -2.85 -19.25
C PHE A 109 7.74 -2.33 -20.68
N LYS A 110 6.75 -1.57 -21.14
CA LYS A 110 6.79 -0.93 -22.45
C LYS A 110 7.99 0.00 -22.58
N PHE A 111 8.23 0.84 -21.58
CA PHE A 111 9.41 1.70 -21.54
C PHE A 111 10.71 0.90 -21.64
N LEU A 112 10.84 -0.17 -20.85
CA LEU A 112 12.03 -1.02 -20.87
C LEU A 112 12.22 -1.67 -22.24
N GLU A 113 11.16 -2.21 -22.85
CA GLU A 113 11.17 -2.81 -24.18
C GLU A 113 11.59 -1.83 -25.27
N ASP A 114 11.03 -0.61 -25.24
CA ASP A 114 11.33 0.47 -26.18
C ASP A 114 12.77 0.99 -26.00
N ASN A 115 13.32 0.91 -24.79
CA ASN A 115 14.68 1.35 -24.43
C ASN A 115 15.72 0.22 -24.38
N ARG A 116 15.42 -0.98 -24.90
CA ARG A 116 16.40 -2.07 -25.10
C ARG A 116 17.55 -1.73 -26.08
N TYR A 117 17.60 -0.50 -26.59
CA TYR A 117 18.75 0.05 -27.31
C TYR A 117 20.00 0.28 -26.44
N PHE A 118 19.92 0.24 -25.11
CA PHE A 118 21.09 0.42 -24.23
C PHE A 118 21.95 -0.83 -24.00
N GLU A 119 21.46 -2.03 -24.35
CA GLU A 119 22.30 -3.24 -24.31
C GLU A 119 23.43 -3.21 -25.36
N GLY A 120 23.30 -2.41 -26.43
CA GLY A 120 24.33 -2.25 -27.46
C GLY A 120 25.55 -1.43 -27.05
N TYR A 121 25.42 -0.50 -26.08
CA TYR A 121 26.52 0.36 -25.65
C TYR A 121 27.42 -0.27 -24.58
N ALA A 122 26.95 -1.31 -23.88
CA ALA A 122 27.77 -2.04 -22.92
C ALA A 122 28.85 -2.92 -23.59
N PHE A 123 28.56 -3.47 -24.78
CA PHE A 123 29.52 -4.30 -25.55
C PHE A 123 30.55 -3.49 -26.34
N GLU A 124 30.31 -2.21 -26.60
CA GLU A 124 31.23 -1.35 -27.35
C GLU A 124 32.36 -0.78 -26.47
N TYR A 125 32.11 -0.62 -25.16
CA TYR A 125 33.14 -0.25 -24.18
C TYR A 125 34.07 -1.40 -23.79
N ASP A 126 33.65 -2.66 -23.94
CA ASP A 126 34.49 -3.81 -23.61
C ASP A 126 35.54 -4.11 -24.70
N LYS A 127 35.24 -3.75 -25.97
CA LYS A 127 36.18 -3.92 -27.09
C LYS A 127 37.23 -2.82 -27.25
N THR A 128 37.15 -1.75 -26.46
CA THR A 128 38.15 -0.66 -26.51
C THR A 128 39.29 -0.86 -25.52
N PHE A 129 39.24 -1.88 -24.64
CA PHE A 129 40.30 -2.16 -23.65
C PHE A 129 41.19 -3.37 -24.00
N GLU A 130 40.95 -4.06 -25.12
CA GLU A 130 41.79 -5.17 -25.63
C GLU A 130 42.61 -4.79 -26.88
N ARG A 131 43.17 -3.57 -26.96
CA ARG A 131 44.12 -3.21 -28.03
C ARG A 131 45.39 -2.54 -27.51
#